data_AF-A0A6S6RVV2-F1
#
_entry.id   AF-A0A6S6RVV2-F1
#
_cell.length_a   1.000
_cell.length_b   1.000
_cell.length_c   1.000
_cell.angle_alpha   90.00
_cell.angle_beta   90.00
_cell.angle_gamma   90.00
#
_symmetry.space_group_name_H-M   'P 1'
#
loop_
_entity.id
_entity.type
_entity.pdbx_description
1 polymer ?
#
loop_
_entity_poly.entity_id
_entity_poly.type
_entity_poly.pdbx_seq_one_letter_code
_entity_poly.pdbx_strand_id
1 'polypeptide(L)' 'MGMISVKKKELIEKIAKASKAAKSVSESVLNAFLKIVSQTLKKGDKIQLIGFGAFESKEPSSKCWT' A
#
# COMPACT_ATOMS: atom_id res chain seq x y z
N MET A 1 18.89 0.47 12.78
CA MET A 1 17.86 0.77 11.75
C MET A 1 16.69 -0.17 12.00
N GLY A 2 15.66 0.30 12.72
CA GLY A 2 14.59 -0.57 13.23
C GLY A 2 13.73 -1.13 12.09
N MET A 3 13.60 -2.44 12.02
CA MET A 3 12.62 -3.10 11.17
C MET A 3 11.23 -2.76 11.70
N ILE A 4 10.55 -1.79 11.09
CA ILE A 4 9.17 -1.45 11.42
C ILE A 4 8.28 -2.52 10.79
N SER A 5 8.01 -3.60 11.54
CA SER A 5 7.01 -4.58 11.15
C SER A 5 5.62 -4.01 11.44
N VAL A 6 5.10 -3.20 10.51
CA VAL A 6 3.79 -2.58 10.66
C VAL A 6 2.71 -3.65 10.46
N LYS A 7 2.11 -4.11 11.56
CA LYS A 7 0.93 -4.98 11.50
C LYS A 7 -0.25 -4.19 10.94
N LYS A 8 -1.09 -4.84 10.13
CA LYS A 8 -2.27 -4.23 9.48
C LYS A 8 -3.13 -3.39 10.45
N LYS A 9 -3.35 -3.88 11.68
CA LYS A 9 -4.06 -3.15 12.74
C LYS A 9 -3.40 -1.83 13.13
N GLU A 10 -2.08 -1.80 13.27
CA GLU A 10 -1.36 -0.59 13.68
C GLU A 10 -1.42 0.48 12.57
N LEU A 11 -1.36 0.05 11.31
CA LEU A 11 -1.54 0.95 10.17
C LEU A 11 -2.95 1.54 10.15
N ILE A 12 -3.98 0.73 10.39
CA ILE A 12 -5.38 1.18 10.48
C ILE A 12 -5.54 2.20 11.61
N GLU A 13 -4.92 1.98 12.76
CA GLU A 13 -4.99 2.94 13.88
C GLU A 13 -4.26 4.24 13.59
N LYS A 14 -3.11 4.19 12.91
CA LYS A 14 -2.39 5.40 12.47
C LYS A 14 -3.19 6.18 11.42
N ILE A 15 -3.79 5.49 10.45
CA ILE A 15 -4.68 6.11 9.45
C ILE A 15 -5.90 6.73 10.14
N ALA A 16 -6.57 6.00 11.03
CA ALA A 16 -7.73 6.49 11.77
C ALA A 16 -7.40 7.75 12.58
N LYS A 17 -6.25 7.76 13.27
CA LYS A 17 -5.78 8.93 14.03
C LYS A 17 -5.44 10.11 13.13
N ALA A 18 -4.73 9.88 12.03
CA ALA A 18 -4.33 10.95 11.11
C ALA A 18 -5.51 11.55 10.33
N SER A 19 -6.46 10.71 9.92
CA SER A 19 -7.65 11.11 9.14
C SER A 19 -8.85 11.51 9.99
N LYS A 20 -8.78 11.30 11.32
CA LYS A 20 -9.92 11.41 12.26
C LYS A 20 -11.14 10.56 11.85
N ALA A 21 -10.93 9.49 11.08
CA ALA A 21 -11.97 8.58 10.65
C ALA A 21 -12.19 7.44 11.65
N ALA A 22 -13.37 6.81 11.60
CA ALA A 22 -13.63 5.60 12.38
C ALA A 22 -12.68 4.46 11.97
N LYS A 23 -12.33 3.57 12.92
CA LYS A 23 -11.45 2.42 12.64
C LYS A 23 -12.00 1.51 11.54
N SER A 24 -13.32 1.30 11.52
CA SER A 24 -14.01 0.51 10.50
C SER A 24 -13.87 1.12 9.10
N VAL A 25 -14.00 2.45 8.99
CA VAL A 25 -13.79 3.18 7.73
C VAL A 25 -12.32 3.08 7.30
N SER A 26 -11.39 3.26 8.23
CA SER A 26 -9.95 3.20 7.94
C SER A 26 -9.52 1.80 7.47
N GLU A 27 -10.10 0.74 8.02
CA GLU A 27 -9.88 -0.62 7.57
C GLU A 27 -10.42 -0.85 6.15
N SER A 28 -11.63 -0.37 5.87
CA SER A 28 -12.24 -0.46 4.54
C SER A 28 -11.42 0.31 3.50
N VAL A 29 -11.00 1.53 3.81
CA VAL A 29 -10.15 2.36 2.95
C VAL A 29 -8.81 1.68 2.68
N LEU A 30 -8.14 1.14 3.70
CA LEU A 30 -6.87 0.45 3.51
C LEU A 30 -7.04 -0.80 2.63
N ASN A 31 -8.08 -1.61 2.85
CA ASN A 31 -8.37 -2.77 2.00
C ASN A 31 -8.68 -2.36 0.55
N ALA A 32 -9.48 -1.32 0.36
CA ALA A 32 -9.80 -0.80 -0.96
C ALA A 32 -8.55 -0.29 -1.68
N PHE A 33 -7.71 0.47 -0.99
CA PHE A 33 -6.43 0.96 -1.53
C PHE A 33 -5.53 -0.18 -1.98
N LEU A 34 -5.30 -1.18 -1.12
CA LEU A 34 -4.50 -2.36 -1.45
C LEU A 34 -5.07 -3.12 -2.65
N LYS A 35 -6.40 -3.25 -2.73
CA LYS A 35 -7.09 -3.92 -3.84
C LYS A 35 -6.92 -3.16 -5.16
N ILE A 36 -7.12 -1.85 -5.15
CA ILE A 36 -6.96 -1.00 -6.34
C ILE A 36 -5.51 -1.05 -6.81
N VAL A 37 -4.55 -0.83 -5.92
CA VAL A 37 -3.12 -0.90 -6.25
C VAL A 37 -2.77 -2.27 -6.83
N SER A 38 -3.21 -3.36 -6.20
CA SER A 38 -2.96 -4.71 -6.70
C SER A 38 -3.60 -4.97 -8.06
N GLN A 39 -4.82 -4.48 -8.31
CA GLN A 39 -5.51 -4.67 -9.58
C GLN A 39 -4.86 -3.85 -10.70
N THR A 40 -4.53 -2.59 -10.45
CA THR A 40 -3.90 -1.71 -11.42
C THR A 40 -2.50 -2.23 -11.78
N LEU A 41 -1.71 -2.65 -10.79
CA LEU A 41 -0.42 -3.30 -11.04
C LEU A 41 -0.58 -4.62 -11.81
N LYS A 42 -1.61 -5.44 -11.53
CA LYS A 42 -1.86 -6.67 -12.30
C LYS A 42 -2.21 -6.42 -13.76
N LYS A 43 -2.79 -5.27 -14.09
CA LYS A 43 -3.10 -4.89 -15.47
C LYS A 43 -1.88 -4.39 -16.24
N GLY A 44 -0.74 -4.20 -15.56
CA GLY A 44 0.44 -3.56 -16.13
C GLY A 44 0.34 -2.03 -16.15
N ASP A 45 -0.68 -1.47 -15.51
CA ASP A 45 -0.87 -0.02 -15.44
C ASP A 45 0.07 0.61 -14.40
N LYS A 46 0.64 1.75 -14.77
CA LYS A 46 1.49 2.56 -13.89
C LYS A 46 0.63 3.43 -12.98
N ILE A 47 0.87 3.36 -11.67
CA ILE A 47 0.24 4.22 -10.68
C ILE A 47 1.22 5.32 -10.31
N GLN A 48 0.88 6.58 -10.57
CA GLN A 48 1.69 7.71 -10.10
C GLN A 48 0.96 8.48 -9.01
N LEU A 49 1.57 8.58 -7.82
CA LEU A 49 1.09 9.38 -6.71
C LEU A 49 2.01 10.59 -6.55
N ILE A 50 1.52 11.76 -6.98
CA ILE A 50 2.27 13.02 -6.92
C ILE A 50 2.70 13.30 -5.48
N GLY A 51 4.00 13.52 -5.26
CA GLY A 51 4.58 13.73 -3.94
C GLY A 51 4.93 12.46 -3.15
N PHE A 52 4.61 11.26 -3.66
CA PHE A 52 4.98 9.98 -3.05
C PHE A 52 5.87 9.12 -3.95
N GLY A 53 5.65 9.18 -5.27
CA GLY A 53 6.41 8.45 -6.27
C GLY A 53 5.51 7.70 -7.25
N ALA A 54 6.11 6.86 -8.11
CA ALA A 54 5.39 6.01 -9.04
C ALA A 54 5.57 4.53 -8.66
N PHE A 55 4.48 3.77 -8.71
CA PHE A 55 4.42 2.33 -8.56
C PHE A 55 4.17 1.72 -9.94
N GLU A 56 5.02 0.80 -10.33
CA GLU A 56 4.91 0.09 -11.60
C GLU A 56 5.16 -1.39 -11.33
N SER A 57 4.35 -2.26 -11.94
CA SER A 57 4.57 -3.69 -11.87
C SER A 57 5.69 -4.03 -12.84
N LYS A 58 6.93 -4.06 -12.35
CA LYS A 58 7.98 -4.74 -13.11
C LYS A 58 7.65 -6.22 -13.13
N GLU A 59 7.67 -6.79 -14.33
CA GLU A 59 7.78 -8.24 -14.50
C GLU A 59 8.90 -8.71 -13.57
N PRO A 60 8.74 -9.81 -12.80
CA PRO A 60 9.82 -10.32 -11.99
C PRO A 60 10.92 -10.72 -12.96
N SER A 61 11.87 -9.82 -13.20
CA SER A 61 13.16 -10.18 -13.74
C SER A 61 13.70 -11.18 -12.74
N SER A 62 13.55 -12.43 -13.10
CA SER A 62 14.19 -13.53 -12.42
C SER A 62 15.67 -13.17 -12.35
N LYS A 63 16.31 -13.40 -11.19
CA LYS A 63 17.75 -13.27 -10.85
C LYS A 63 18.10 -11.95 -10.12
N CYS A 64 18.77 -11.91 -8.98
CA CYS A 64 19.43 -12.90 -8.14
C CYS A 64 19.26 -12.51 -6.67
N TRP A 65 18.89 -13.47 -5.83
CA TRP A 65 19.33 -13.47 -4.44
C TRP A 65 20.84 -13.76 -4.48
N THR A 66 21.65 -12.79 -4.11
CA THR A 66 23.04 -13.00 -3.67
C THR A 66 23.19 -12.26 -2.37
#